data_AF-A0A7I5EEI4-F1
#
_entry.id   AF-A0A7I5EEI4-F1
#
_cell.length_a   1.000
_cell.length_b   1.000
_cell.length_c   1.000
_cell.angle_alpha   90.00
_cell.angle_beta   90.00
_cell.angle_gamma   90.00
#
_symmetry.space_group_name_H-M   'P 1'
#
loop_
_entity.id
_entity.type
_entity.pdbx_description
1 polymer ?
#
loop_
_entity_poly.entity_id
_entity_poly.type
_entity_poly.pdbx_seq_one_letter_code
_entity_poly.pdbx_strand_id
1 'polypeptide(L)'
;MDTDDIDNMLIRQLSCLGTSDKEVLVKQFQSILGDVSLSPELCAFFLDMSNWNLQDAVGAYYDHGHTNNVGEIGYDLPLLNMQLVRDVTVGEGESVPPKTRFVKSWRVKNNGGVHWPQGTALCFVEGTPLASEMRVPVASLGPGGEAELTVEMISPSVPGIYQSRWQLNTPQSVPFGEAIWCIIAVDSNGILDITQQLANAPLGRVSSPTGHNPFMRSSPDEMMADDFMGMDVTDRFSMHLSNFDCSSPVTIPHGDGTDGPPCTPCTPPHDERE
;
A
#
# COMPACT_ATOMS: atom_id res chain seq x y z
N MET A 1 17.28 63.25 18.20
CA MET A 1 17.44 61.88 17.66
C MET A 1 17.80 61.04 18.84
N ASP A 2 16.78 60.39 19.40
CA ASP A 2 16.88 59.66 20.64
C ASP A 2 17.66 58.37 20.42
N THR A 3 18.50 58.01 21.38
CA THR A 3 19.38 56.84 21.34
C THR A 3 18.62 55.54 21.09
N ASP A 4 17.36 55.46 21.50
CA ASP A 4 16.49 54.30 21.30
C ASP A 4 16.09 54.10 19.82
N ASP A 5 15.97 55.17 19.02
CA ASP A 5 15.70 55.04 17.58
C ASP A 5 16.96 54.55 16.85
N ILE A 6 18.14 54.95 17.32
CA ILE A 6 19.43 54.51 16.77
C ILE A 6 19.68 53.05 17.15
N ASP A 7 19.40 52.64 18.38
CA ASP A 7 19.49 51.25 18.81
C ASP A 7 18.44 50.37 18.12
N ASN A 8 17.19 50.83 17.94
CA ASN A 8 16.20 50.08 17.16
C ASN A 8 16.58 49.98 15.68
N MET A 9 17.17 51.03 15.10
CA MET A 9 17.66 51.00 13.72
C MET A 9 18.91 50.12 13.59
N LEU A 10 19.81 50.12 14.59
CA LEU A 10 20.98 49.23 14.65
C LEU A 10 20.56 47.79 14.89
N ILE A 11 19.61 47.50 15.78
CA ILE A 11 19.06 46.15 16.02
C ILE A 11 18.38 45.63 14.75
N ARG A 12 17.70 46.51 14.00
CA ARG A 12 17.10 46.18 12.69
C ARG A 12 18.16 46.01 11.59
N GLN A 13 19.26 46.77 11.61
CA GLN A 13 20.40 46.59 10.70
C GLN A 13 21.30 45.40 11.10
N LEU A 14 21.38 45.04 12.38
CA LEU A 14 22.07 43.87 12.92
C LEU A 14 21.26 42.59 12.68
N SER A 15 19.93 42.69 12.72
CA SER A 15 19.02 41.67 12.21
C SER A 15 19.23 41.41 10.71
N CYS A 16 19.60 42.46 9.95
CA CYS A 16 20.03 42.34 8.56
C CYS A 16 21.52 41.96 8.38
N LEU A 17 22.33 41.93 9.44
CA LEU A 17 23.73 41.42 9.44
C LEU A 17 23.81 39.92 9.76
N GLY A 18 22.68 39.22 9.76
CA GLY A 18 22.62 37.78 9.50
C GLY A 18 22.91 37.46 8.02
N THR A 19 23.94 38.06 7.44
CA THR A 19 24.41 37.75 6.09
C THR A 19 25.43 36.63 6.15
N SER A 20 24.95 35.42 6.41
CA SER A 20 25.56 34.21 5.88
C SER A 20 24.44 33.24 5.58
N ASP A 21 23.71 33.69 4.56
CA ASP A 21 22.94 32.94 3.59
C ASP A 21 21.76 32.12 4.10
N LYS A 22 20.69 32.84 4.44
CA LYS A 22 19.31 32.32 4.41
C LYS A 22 19.03 31.50 3.14
N GLU A 23 19.52 31.97 2.00
CA GLU A 23 19.44 31.24 0.72
C GLU A 23 20.28 29.96 0.68
N VAL A 24 21.46 29.94 1.33
CA VAL A 24 22.28 28.71 1.46
C VAL A 24 21.61 27.75 2.42
N LEU A 25 21.00 28.20 3.52
CA LEU A 25 20.23 27.35 4.42
C LEU A 25 19.02 26.74 3.71
N VAL A 26 18.29 27.52 2.91
CA VAL A 26 17.21 27.01 2.05
C VAL A 26 17.76 25.98 1.05
N LYS A 27 18.86 26.27 0.36
CA LYS A 27 19.50 25.33 -0.56
C LYS A 27 20.03 24.07 0.13
N GLN A 28 20.57 24.19 1.35
CA GLN A 28 21.05 23.08 2.16
C GLN A 28 19.88 22.22 2.63
N PHE A 29 18.78 22.84 3.05
CA PHE A 29 17.54 22.16 3.41
C PHE A 29 17.00 21.36 2.23
N GLN A 30 16.86 21.99 1.06
CA GLN A 30 16.47 21.32 -0.20
C GLN A 30 17.44 20.18 -0.55
N SER A 31 18.74 20.40 -0.40
CA SER A 31 19.77 19.39 -0.67
C SER A 31 19.71 18.20 0.29
N ILE A 32 19.36 18.41 1.57
CA ILE A 32 19.24 17.35 2.57
C ILE A 32 18.02 16.48 2.28
N LEU A 33 16.91 17.09 1.86
CA LEU A 33 15.69 16.37 1.50
C LEU A 33 15.77 15.69 0.13
N GLY A 34 16.85 15.93 -0.63
CA GLY A 34 17.16 15.20 -1.86
C GLY A 34 16.30 15.59 -3.06
N ASP A 35 15.52 16.68 -2.96
CA ASP A 35 14.63 17.13 -4.02
C ASP A 35 14.82 18.63 -4.33
N VAL A 36 15.07 18.92 -5.61
CA VAL A 36 15.18 20.29 -6.15
C VAL A 36 13.79 20.95 -6.27
N SER A 37 12.71 20.18 -6.12
CA SER A 37 11.32 20.65 -6.30
C SER A 37 10.67 21.25 -5.05
N LEU A 38 11.30 21.12 -3.88
CA LEU A 38 10.80 21.75 -2.65
C LEU A 38 10.77 23.27 -2.82
N SER A 39 9.59 23.87 -2.62
CA SER A 39 9.44 25.31 -2.83
C SER A 39 10.34 26.08 -1.84
N PRO A 40 11.09 27.09 -2.31
CA PRO A 40 11.93 27.91 -1.43
C PRO A 40 11.12 28.55 -0.30
N GLU A 41 9.84 28.85 -0.52
CA GLU A 41 8.95 29.40 0.49
C GLU A 41 8.69 28.42 1.62
N LEU A 42 8.52 27.13 1.30
CA LEU A 42 8.28 26.10 2.30
C LEU A 42 9.51 25.86 3.18
N CYS A 43 10.69 25.77 2.56
CA CYS A 43 11.95 25.66 3.31
C CYS A 43 12.19 26.88 4.18
N ALA A 44 11.93 28.08 3.65
CA ALA A 44 12.03 29.32 4.42
C ALA A 44 11.04 29.35 5.58
N PHE A 45 9.83 28.83 5.41
CA PHE A 45 8.82 28.75 6.47
C PHE A 45 9.28 27.87 7.65
N PHE A 46 9.73 26.64 7.39
CA PHE A 46 10.24 25.77 8.45
C PHE A 46 11.52 26.34 9.08
N LEU A 47 12.41 26.92 8.28
CA LEU A 47 13.57 27.62 8.81
C LEU A 47 13.15 28.80 9.70
N ASP A 48 12.14 29.58 9.33
CA ASP A 48 11.66 30.70 10.14
C ASP A 48 11.04 30.22 11.46
N MET A 49 10.23 29.16 11.43
CA MET A 49 9.68 28.51 12.63
C MET A 49 10.77 28.00 13.56
N SER A 50 11.89 27.52 13.01
CA SER A 50 13.03 26.98 13.76
C SER A 50 14.13 28.02 14.00
N ASN A 51 13.81 29.31 13.92
CA ASN A 51 14.75 30.41 14.14
C ASN A 51 16.05 30.29 13.31
N TRP A 52 15.89 29.88 12.05
CA TRP A 52 16.90 29.61 11.05
C TRP A 52 17.92 28.52 11.41
N ASN A 53 17.56 27.61 12.32
CA ASN A 53 18.32 26.39 12.59
C ASN A 53 17.94 25.28 11.61
N LEU A 54 18.89 24.88 10.77
CA LEU A 54 18.69 23.82 9.76
C LEU A 54 18.29 22.48 10.37
N GLN A 55 18.91 22.07 11.47
CA GLN A 55 18.66 20.76 12.08
C GLN A 55 17.25 20.68 12.67
N ASP A 56 16.85 21.73 13.38
CA ASP A 56 15.51 21.82 13.99
C ASP A 56 14.43 21.96 12.90
N ALA A 57 14.72 22.69 11.82
CA ALA A 57 13.79 22.85 10.71
C ALA A 57 13.57 21.53 9.96
N VAL A 58 14.65 20.76 9.73
CA VAL A 58 14.55 19.43 9.10
C VAL A 58 13.78 18.48 10.01
N GLY A 59 14.06 18.50 11.33
CA GLY A 59 13.30 17.73 12.32
C GLY A 59 11.82 18.08 12.30
N ALA A 60 11.48 19.38 12.36
CA ALA A 60 10.10 19.86 12.29
C ALA A 60 9.39 19.44 11.00
N TYR A 61 10.06 19.52 9.84
CA TYR A 61 9.50 19.07 8.58
C TYR A 61 9.13 17.58 8.59
N TYR A 62 10.00 16.73 9.15
CA TYR A 62 9.67 15.31 9.30
C TYR A 62 8.57 15.11 10.35
N ASP A 63 8.64 15.73 11.52
CA ASP A 63 7.63 15.58 12.59
C ASP A 63 6.23 16.02 12.12
N HIS A 64 6.13 17.14 11.39
CA HIS A 64 4.88 17.61 10.79
C HIS A 64 4.43 16.78 9.59
N GLY A 65 5.34 16.05 8.93
CA GLY A 65 5.03 15.17 7.82
C GLY A 65 4.46 13.80 8.19
N HIS A 66 4.62 13.36 9.44
CA HIS A 66 4.10 12.07 9.92
C HIS A 66 2.60 12.10 10.29
N THR A 67 1.98 13.29 10.42
CA THR A 67 0.55 13.40 10.70
C THR A 67 -0.28 13.26 9.41
N ASN A 68 -0.49 12.01 9.00
CA ASN A 68 -1.60 11.59 8.12
C ASN A 68 -1.73 12.22 6.71
N ASN A 69 -0.67 12.71 6.05
CA ASN A 69 -0.81 13.41 4.75
C ASN A 69 -1.84 14.57 4.79
N VAL A 70 -2.19 15.04 6.00
CA VAL A 70 -3.02 16.21 6.25
C VAL A 70 -2.41 16.87 7.48
N GLY A 71 -1.26 17.50 7.26
CA GLY A 71 -0.64 18.31 8.30
C GLY A 71 -1.64 19.37 8.76
N GLU A 72 -1.64 19.65 10.06
CA GLU A 72 -2.45 20.66 10.78
C GLU A 72 -2.34 22.11 10.20
N ILE A 73 -1.53 22.28 9.15
CA ILE A 73 -1.24 23.50 8.41
C ILE A 73 -1.84 23.54 6.99
N GLY A 74 -2.57 22.50 6.54
CA GLY A 74 -3.36 22.57 5.30
C GLY A 74 -2.56 22.65 3.99
N TYR A 75 -1.26 22.36 4.01
CA TYR A 75 -0.41 22.28 2.82
C TYR A 75 -0.08 20.83 2.47
N ASP A 76 -0.20 20.48 1.19
CA ASP A 76 0.21 19.20 0.62
C ASP A 76 1.75 19.19 0.53
N LEU A 77 2.41 18.77 1.61
CA LEU A 77 3.86 18.78 1.67
C LEU A 77 4.42 17.67 0.76
N PRO A 78 5.41 17.99 -0.10
CA PRO A 78 6.07 17.01 -0.96
C PRO A 78 6.97 16.09 -0.12
N LEU A 79 6.35 15.16 0.61
CA LEU A 79 7.00 14.29 1.58
C LEU A 79 7.32 12.93 0.96
N LEU A 80 8.50 12.41 1.31
CA LEU A 80 8.86 11.03 1.04
C LEU A 80 8.04 10.12 1.95
N ASN A 81 7.26 9.24 1.35
CA ASN A 81 6.48 8.27 2.11
C ASN A 81 6.44 6.92 1.37
N MET A 82 6.17 5.88 2.14
CA MET A 82 5.94 4.54 1.65
C MET A 82 4.89 3.89 2.54
N GLN A 83 3.96 3.19 1.88
CA GLN A 83 2.93 2.41 2.51
C GLN A 83 3.02 0.94 2.07
N LEU A 84 2.92 0.01 3.01
CA LEU A 84 2.70 -1.40 2.79
C LEU A 84 1.27 -1.61 2.26
N VAL A 85 1.17 -2.21 1.08
CA VAL A 85 -0.13 -2.63 0.53
C VAL A 85 -0.47 -4.02 1.06
N ARG A 86 0.48 -4.96 0.98
CA ARG A 86 0.34 -6.33 1.49
C ARG A 86 1.66 -7.09 1.44
N ASP A 87 1.77 -8.14 2.24
CA ASP A 87 2.75 -9.20 2.02
C ASP A 87 2.42 -9.96 0.72
N VAL A 88 3.44 -10.20 -0.11
CA VAL A 88 3.31 -10.99 -1.35
C VAL A 88 3.73 -12.42 -1.10
N THR A 89 4.82 -12.63 -0.36
CA THR A 89 5.27 -13.95 0.07
C THR A 89 5.49 -13.96 1.58
N VAL A 90 5.45 -15.17 2.15
CA VAL A 90 5.74 -15.44 3.57
C VAL A 90 4.90 -14.55 4.49
N GLY A 91 3.64 -14.92 4.71
CA GLY A 91 2.73 -14.14 5.56
C GLY A 91 3.22 -14.06 7.01
N GLU A 92 2.61 -13.18 7.81
CA GLU A 92 2.95 -13.10 9.24
C GLU A 92 2.75 -14.46 9.92
N GLY A 93 3.83 -14.96 10.56
CA GLY A 93 3.78 -16.20 11.33
C GLY A 93 3.84 -17.49 10.50
N GLU A 94 4.15 -17.41 9.20
CA GLU A 94 4.32 -18.61 8.38
C GLU A 94 5.44 -19.51 8.93
N SER A 95 5.21 -20.83 8.88
CA SER A 95 6.12 -21.81 9.47
C SER A 95 7.24 -22.20 8.51
N VAL A 96 8.48 -21.93 8.93
CA VAL A 96 9.68 -22.12 8.11
C VAL A 96 10.61 -23.14 8.79
N PRO A 97 11.11 -24.17 8.08
CA PRO A 97 12.08 -25.09 8.66
C PRO A 97 13.37 -24.38 9.06
N PRO A 98 14.15 -24.89 10.05
CA PRO A 98 15.42 -24.30 10.42
C PRO A 98 16.44 -24.23 9.26
N LYS A 99 17.27 -23.18 9.20
CA LYS A 99 18.33 -22.97 8.19
C LYS A 99 17.84 -22.99 6.73
N THR A 100 16.59 -22.62 6.51
CA THR A 100 15.95 -22.61 5.19
C THR A 100 16.12 -21.26 4.54
N ARG A 101 16.49 -21.26 3.25
CA ARG A 101 16.49 -20.06 2.41
C ARG A 101 15.06 -19.79 1.93
N PHE A 102 14.63 -18.54 2.01
CA PHE A 102 13.34 -18.12 1.48
C PHE A 102 13.41 -16.68 0.98
N VAL A 103 12.44 -16.31 0.15
CA VAL A 103 12.32 -14.97 -0.41
C VAL A 103 11.12 -14.28 0.23
N LYS A 104 11.36 -13.13 0.87
CA LYS A 104 10.31 -12.28 1.41
C LYS A 104 10.05 -11.12 0.46
N SER A 105 8.81 -11.01 -0.02
CA SER A 105 8.34 -9.93 -0.89
C SER A 105 7.20 -9.15 -0.25
N TRP A 106 7.27 -7.84 -0.34
CA TRP A 106 6.22 -6.91 0.06
C TRP A 106 5.76 -6.09 -1.14
N ARG A 107 4.44 -5.92 -1.30
CA ARG A 107 3.87 -4.95 -2.23
C ARG A 107 3.75 -3.64 -1.49
N VAL A 108 4.40 -2.60 -2.00
CA VAL A 108 4.42 -1.27 -1.39
C VAL A 108 3.94 -0.23 -2.39
N LYS A 109 3.51 0.92 -1.86
CA LYS A 109 3.06 2.08 -2.60
C LYS A 109 3.81 3.33 -2.14
N ASN A 110 4.21 4.18 -3.07
CA ASN A 110 4.57 5.55 -2.74
C ASN A 110 3.28 6.36 -2.55
N ASN A 111 2.88 6.57 -1.30
CA ASN A 111 1.75 7.41 -0.91
C ASN A 111 2.18 8.83 -0.51
N GLY A 112 3.41 9.23 -0.85
CA GLY A 112 3.95 10.56 -0.67
C GLY A 112 3.74 11.46 -1.89
N GLY A 113 4.12 12.73 -1.76
CA GLY A 113 3.96 13.75 -2.80
C GLY A 113 5.09 13.80 -3.83
N VAL A 114 6.20 13.06 -3.62
CA VAL A 114 7.42 13.13 -4.46
C VAL A 114 7.95 11.76 -4.86
N HIS A 115 8.80 11.74 -5.90
CA HIS A 115 9.55 10.54 -6.28
C HIS A 115 10.52 10.12 -5.18
N TRP A 116 10.68 8.81 -4.97
CA TRP A 116 11.78 8.31 -4.15
C TRP A 116 13.14 8.66 -4.81
N PRO A 117 14.12 9.20 -4.07
CA PRO A 117 15.40 9.59 -4.63
C PRO A 117 16.14 8.42 -5.26
N GLN A 118 16.96 8.70 -6.28
CA GLN A 118 17.86 7.69 -6.86
C GLN A 118 18.85 7.22 -5.80
N GLY A 119 18.98 5.90 -5.62
CA GLY A 119 19.81 5.31 -4.56
C GLY A 119 19.09 5.08 -3.22
N THR A 120 17.75 5.23 -3.20
CA THR A 120 16.91 4.71 -2.12
C THR A 120 17.16 3.22 -1.93
N ALA A 121 17.14 2.76 -0.68
CA ALA A 121 17.29 1.34 -0.36
C ALA A 121 16.40 0.95 0.82
N LEU A 122 15.99 -0.32 0.84
CA LEU A 122 15.36 -0.95 1.99
C LEU A 122 16.45 -1.43 2.95
N CYS A 123 16.44 -0.92 4.17
CA CYS A 123 17.46 -1.17 5.18
C CYS A 123 16.92 -1.97 6.36
N PHE A 124 17.70 -2.92 6.85
CA PHE A 124 17.44 -3.59 8.12
C PHE A 124 17.61 -2.59 9.26
N VAL A 125 16.64 -2.56 10.18
CA VAL A 125 16.64 -1.61 11.30
C VAL A 125 16.86 -2.34 12.63
N GLU A 126 16.06 -3.37 12.91
CA GLU A 126 16.13 -4.09 14.19
C GLU A 126 15.53 -5.50 14.12
N GLY A 127 15.71 -6.26 15.19
CA GLY A 127 15.23 -7.62 15.33
C GLY A 127 16.28 -8.64 14.92
N THR A 128 15.84 -9.74 14.32
CA THR A 128 16.72 -10.81 13.87
C THR A 128 17.22 -10.51 12.46
N PRO A 129 18.54 -10.50 12.21
CA PRO A 129 19.10 -10.36 10.87
C PRO A 129 18.87 -11.65 10.09
N LEU A 130 17.76 -11.73 9.36
CA LEU A 130 17.42 -12.90 8.54
C LEU A 130 18.11 -12.86 7.16
N ALA A 131 18.56 -11.70 6.70
CA ALA A 131 19.24 -11.53 5.42
C ALA A 131 20.75 -11.31 5.59
N SER A 132 21.54 -11.65 4.56
CA SER A 132 22.97 -11.32 4.52
C SER A 132 23.22 -9.86 4.14
N GLU A 133 22.37 -9.30 3.27
CA GLU A 133 22.43 -7.90 2.88
C GLU A 133 21.51 -7.07 3.76
N MET A 134 22.05 -6.13 4.51
CA MET A 134 21.28 -5.24 5.39
C MET A 134 20.75 -3.99 4.67
N ARG A 135 21.09 -3.82 3.39
CA ARG A 135 20.70 -2.69 2.56
C ARG A 135 20.46 -3.18 1.14
N VAL A 136 19.20 -3.21 0.72
CA VAL A 136 18.77 -3.71 -0.59
C VAL A 136 18.32 -2.53 -1.44
N PRO A 137 18.99 -2.22 -2.57
CA PRO A 137 18.60 -1.12 -3.45
C PRO A 137 17.18 -1.27 -3.96
N VAL A 138 16.43 -0.17 -4.03
CA VAL A 138 15.07 -0.15 -4.58
C VAL A 138 14.97 0.83 -5.74
N ALA A 139 14.05 0.59 -6.66
CA ALA A 139 13.80 1.50 -7.77
C ALA A 139 13.20 2.83 -7.27
N SER A 140 13.53 3.93 -7.96
CA SER A 140 12.87 5.21 -7.73
C SER A 140 11.39 5.12 -8.16
N LEU A 141 10.49 5.22 -7.18
CA LEU A 141 9.05 5.09 -7.38
C LEU A 141 8.40 6.47 -7.33
N GLY A 142 7.58 6.81 -8.33
CA GLY A 142 6.85 8.07 -8.37
C GLY A 142 5.60 8.09 -7.48
N PRO A 143 5.03 9.27 -7.19
CA PRO A 143 3.81 9.41 -6.41
C PRO A 143 2.67 8.53 -6.93
N GLY A 144 2.01 7.81 -6.02
CA GLY A 144 0.93 6.88 -6.33
C GLY A 144 1.37 5.55 -6.95
N GLY A 145 2.65 5.41 -7.32
CA GLY A 145 3.19 4.18 -7.91
C GLY A 145 3.26 3.03 -6.89
N GLU A 146 3.18 1.80 -7.39
CA GLU A 146 3.34 0.57 -6.61
C GLU A 146 4.50 -0.28 -7.12
N ALA A 147 5.21 -0.94 -6.21
CA ALA A 147 6.32 -1.81 -6.52
C ALA A 147 6.37 -3.01 -5.57
N GLU A 148 7.06 -4.07 -5.99
CA GLU A 148 7.39 -5.19 -5.11
C GLU A 148 8.83 -5.04 -4.62
N LEU A 149 9.02 -5.07 -3.30
CA LEU A 149 10.34 -5.11 -2.68
C LEU A 149 10.62 -6.53 -2.24
N THR A 150 11.81 -7.05 -2.57
CA THR A 150 12.15 -8.46 -2.37
C THR A 150 13.48 -8.57 -1.64
N VAL A 151 13.55 -9.44 -0.63
CA VAL A 151 14.76 -9.71 0.16
C VAL A 151 14.93 -11.22 0.32
N GLU A 152 16.13 -11.72 0.01
CA GLU A 152 16.52 -13.10 0.29
C GLU A 152 16.91 -13.26 1.77
N MET A 153 16.33 -14.26 2.42
CA MET A 153 16.46 -14.49 3.86
C MET A 153 16.78 -15.96 4.17
N ILE A 154 17.33 -16.20 5.37
CA ILE A 154 17.65 -17.50 5.94
C ILE A 154 17.03 -17.60 7.32
N SER A 155 16.24 -18.63 7.56
CA SER A 155 15.67 -18.88 8.89
C SER A 155 16.74 -19.32 9.89
N PRO A 156 16.63 -18.92 11.17
CA PRO A 156 17.52 -19.38 12.23
C PRO A 156 17.52 -20.91 12.41
N SER A 157 18.55 -21.43 13.08
CA SER A 157 18.67 -22.86 13.37
C SER A 157 17.85 -23.33 14.56
N VAL A 158 17.46 -22.43 15.44
CA VAL A 158 16.73 -22.75 16.67
C VAL A 158 15.24 -22.49 16.41
N PRO A 159 14.34 -23.42 16.76
CA PRO A 159 12.90 -23.18 16.69
C PRO A 159 12.46 -22.01 17.57
N GLY A 160 11.51 -21.21 17.09
CA GLY A 160 11.02 -20.03 17.77
C GLY A 160 10.39 -19.00 16.82
N ILE A 161 9.82 -17.94 17.38
CA ILE A 161 9.28 -16.82 16.60
C ILE A 161 10.38 -15.78 16.41
N TYR A 162 10.60 -15.37 15.17
CA TYR A 162 11.59 -14.38 14.81
C TYR A 162 10.94 -13.25 14.01
N GLN A 163 11.36 -12.03 14.32
CA GLN A 163 10.90 -10.82 13.63
C GLN A 163 12.10 -10.04 13.11
N SER A 164 11.98 -9.48 11.91
CA SER A 164 13.00 -8.67 11.24
C SER A 164 12.33 -7.41 10.70
N ARG A 165 12.74 -6.23 11.19
CA ARG A 165 12.16 -4.94 10.80
C ARG A 165 13.03 -4.26 9.76
N TRP A 166 12.37 -3.72 8.73
CA TRP A 166 13.00 -3.03 7.61
C TRP A 166 12.32 -1.69 7.35
N GLN A 167 13.07 -0.70 6.87
CA GLN A 167 12.54 0.62 6.54
C GLN A 167 13.30 1.19 5.34
N LEU A 168 12.65 2.02 4.53
CA LEU A 168 13.33 2.70 3.43
C LEU A 168 14.23 3.80 3.96
N ASN A 169 15.40 3.94 3.35
CA ASN A 169 16.33 5.04 3.60
C ASN A 169 16.70 5.73 2.29
N THR A 170 16.89 7.05 2.38
CA THR A 170 17.47 7.86 1.31
C THR A 170 18.95 7.50 1.08
N PRO A 171 19.58 7.96 -0.02
CA PRO A 171 21.02 7.82 -0.23
C PRO A 171 21.88 8.41 0.89
N GLN A 172 21.36 9.42 1.59
CA GLN A 172 21.95 10.09 2.74
C GLN A 172 21.67 9.35 4.07
N SER A 173 21.14 8.12 3.99
CA SER A 173 20.81 7.27 5.14
C SER A 173 19.69 7.80 6.04
N VAL A 174 18.84 8.72 5.56
CA VAL A 174 17.69 9.21 6.31
C VAL A 174 16.52 8.24 6.13
N PRO A 175 15.94 7.68 7.21
CA PRO A 175 14.79 6.77 7.09
C PRO A 175 13.51 7.53 6.73
N PHE A 176 12.62 6.90 5.96
CA PHE A 176 11.30 7.44 5.64
C PHE A 176 10.28 6.32 5.39
N GLY A 177 8.99 6.69 5.43
CA GLY A 177 7.88 5.76 5.23
C GLY A 177 7.67 4.78 6.38
N GLU A 178 6.62 3.96 6.28
CA GLU A 178 6.32 2.98 7.31
C GLU A 178 7.37 1.85 7.36
N ALA A 179 7.57 1.28 8.55
CA ALA A 179 8.44 0.12 8.72
C ALA A 179 7.68 -1.17 8.40
N ILE A 180 8.31 -2.06 7.64
CA ILE A 180 7.76 -3.36 7.24
C ILE A 180 8.48 -4.49 7.93
N TRP A 181 7.79 -5.63 8.07
CA TRP A 181 8.25 -6.72 8.91
C TRP A 181 8.30 -8.05 8.15
N CYS A 182 9.26 -8.89 8.53
CA CYS A 182 9.23 -10.31 8.29
C CYS A 182 9.10 -11.02 9.63
N ILE A 183 7.97 -11.69 9.86
CA ILE A 183 7.72 -12.49 11.07
C ILE A 183 7.57 -13.94 10.64
N ILE A 184 8.46 -14.80 11.14
CA ILE A 184 8.48 -16.24 10.84
C ILE A 184 8.39 -17.05 12.12
N ALA A 185 7.72 -18.19 12.04
CA ALA A 185 7.78 -19.23 13.05
C ALA A 185 8.74 -20.32 12.58
N VAL A 186 9.93 -20.41 13.16
CA VAL A 186 10.86 -21.48 12.86
C VAL A 186 10.40 -22.74 13.57
N ASP A 187 10.03 -23.75 12.79
CA ASP A 187 9.55 -25.05 13.27
C ASP A 187 10.13 -26.16 12.41
N SER A 188 10.56 -27.27 13.02
CA SER A 188 11.07 -28.44 12.30
C SER A 188 10.01 -29.09 11.39
N ASN A 189 8.73 -28.83 11.67
CA ASN A 189 7.59 -29.28 10.89
C ASN A 189 7.08 -28.22 9.89
N GLY A 190 7.81 -27.11 9.71
CA GLY A 190 7.48 -26.10 8.70
C GLY A 190 7.46 -26.67 7.29
N ILE A 191 6.62 -26.09 6.43
CA ILE A 191 6.39 -26.60 5.07
C ILE A 191 6.86 -25.64 3.97
N LEU A 192 7.38 -24.46 4.33
CA LEU A 192 7.73 -23.42 3.37
C LEU A 192 8.71 -23.90 2.28
N ASP A 193 9.69 -24.73 2.62
CA ASP A 193 10.63 -25.28 1.63
C ASP A 193 9.91 -26.17 0.60
N ILE A 194 8.96 -27.01 1.07
CA ILE A 194 8.16 -27.89 0.20
C ILE A 194 7.26 -27.06 -0.71
N THR A 195 6.58 -26.04 -0.18
CA THR A 195 5.68 -25.19 -0.97
C THR A 195 6.44 -24.40 -2.03
N GLN A 196 7.65 -23.92 -1.72
CA GLN A 196 8.52 -23.26 -2.71
C GLN A 196 9.01 -24.23 -3.80
N GLN A 197 9.41 -25.44 -3.42
CA GLN A 197 9.82 -26.46 -4.40
C GLN A 197 8.67 -26.83 -5.35
N LEU A 198 7.45 -26.98 -4.82
CA LEU A 198 6.26 -27.27 -5.64
C LEU A 198 5.90 -26.10 -6.56
N ALA A 199 6.00 -24.85 -6.09
CA ALA A 199 5.72 -23.66 -6.90
C ALA A 199 6.72 -23.51 -8.06
N ASN A 200 7.97 -23.93 -7.86
CA ASN A 200 9.03 -23.85 -8.85
C ASN A 200 9.17 -25.11 -9.73
N ALA A 201 8.41 -26.16 -9.43
CA ALA A 201 8.44 -27.39 -10.22
C ALA A 201 7.84 -27.10 -11.61
N PRO A 202 8.53 -27.46 -12.71
CA PRO A 202 7.94 -27.36 -14.04
C PRO A 202 6.75 -28.30 -14.08
N LEU A 203 5.54 -27.73 -14.04
CA LEU A 203 4.34 -28.44 -14.46
C LEU A 203 4.59 -28.83 -15.91
N GLY A 204 4.97 -30.09 -16.12
CA GLY A 204 5.14 -30.64 -17.45
C GLY A 204 3.92 -30.28 -18.27
N ARG A 205 4.15 -29.75 -19.49
CA ARG A 205 3.10 -29.55 -20.49
C ARG A 205 2.09 -30.70 -20.37
N VAL A 206 0.86 -30.38 -20.01
CA VAL A 206 -0.25 -31.31 -20.24
C VAL A 206 -0.35 -31.42 -21.76
N SER A 207 0.32 -32.43 -22.33
CA SER A 207 -0.13 -32.97 -23.59
C SER A 207 -1.59 -33.32 -23.39
N SER A 208 -2.45 -32.72 -24.21
CA SER A 208 -3.88 -32.95 -24.28
C SER A 208 -4.19 -34.43 -24.03
N PRO A 209 -5.06 -34.79 -23.07
CA PRO A 209 -5.41 -36.19 -22.90
C PRO A 209 -6.28 -36.62 -24.08
N THR A 210 -5.66 -37.23 -25.09
CA THR A 210 -6.39 -38.16 -25.95
C THR A 210 -6.87 -39.30 -25.06
N GLY A 211 -8.17 -39.28 -24.76
CA GLY A 211 -9.02 -40.44 -24.54
C GLY A 211 -8.61 -41.43 -23.44
N HIS A 212 -9.35 -41.41 -22.34
CA HIS A 212 -10.30 -42.45 -21.94
C HIS A 212 -10.49 -42.42 -20.42
N ASN A 213 -11.67 -41.95 -19.99
CA ASN A 213 -12.13 -42.11 -18.62
C ASN A 213 -12.59 -43.57 -18.43
N PRO A 214 -11.94 -44.39 -17.57
CA PRO A 214 -12.31 -45.81 -17.39
C PRO A 214 -13.63 -46.01 -16.62
N PHE A 215 -14.27 -44.93 -16.19
CA PHE A 215 -15.56 -44.95 -15.48
C PHE A 215 -16.77 -44.63 -16.35
N MET A 216 -16.59 -44.21 -17.61
CA MET A 216 -17.70 -44.03 -18.54
C MET A 216 -17.95 -45.35 -19.28
N ARG A 217 -18.88 -46.16 -18.76
CA ARG A 217 -19.45 -47.30 -19.49
C ARG A 217 -20.26 -46.77 -20.68
N SER A 218 -19.92 -47.27 -21.87
CA SER A 218 -20.66 -47.06 -23.11
C SER A 218 -22.09 -47.61 -23.02
N SER A 219 -23.09 -46.75 -23.26
CA SER A 219 -24.42 -47.20 -23.69
C SER A 219 -24.36 -47.62 -25.16
N PRO A 220 -24.95 -48.76 -25.54
CA PRO A 220 -25.17 -49.09 -26.94
C PRO A 220 -26.58 -48.62 -27.33
N ASP A 221 -26.69 -47.65 -28.24
CA ASP A 221 -27.83 -47.53 -29.15
C ASP A 221 -27.51 -46.50 -30.24
N GLU A 222 -26.71 -46.94 -31.21
CA GLU A 222 -26.79 -46.43 -32.57
C GLU A 222 -27.45 -47.54 -33.40
N MET A 223 -28.72 -47.35 -33.74
CA MET A 223 -29.31 -48.05 -34.87
C MET A 223 -30.27 -47.14 -35.63
N MET A 224 -29.88 -46.96 -36.90
CA MET A 224 -30.66 -46.54 -38.07
C MET A 224 -30.83 -45.03 -38.31
N ALA A 225 -29.93 -44.53 -39.17
CA ALA A 225 -30.21 -43.46 -40.10
C ALA A 225 -31.10 -43.96 -41.26
N ASP A 226 -31.74 -42.97 -41.91
CA ASP A 226 -32.34 -42.95 -43.26
C ASP A 226 -33.83 -43.34 -43.42
N ASP A 227 -34.66 -42.30 -43.60
CA ASP A 227 -35.54 -42.06 -44.77
C ASP A 227 -36.39 -40.80 -44.54
N PHE A 228 -36.17 -39.68 -45.23
CA PHE A 228 -36.70 -39.28 -46.56
C PHE A 228 -37.99 -38.42 -46.53
N MET A 229 -37.79 -37.13 -46.86
CA MET A 229 -38.68 -36.09 -47.44
C MET A 229 -40.02 -35.65 -46.79
N GLY A 230 -40.13 -34.33 -46.60
CA GLY A 230 -41.38 -33.58 -46.89
C GLY A 230 -41.57 -32.20 -46.23
N MET A 231 -41.37 -31.11 -47.01
CA MET A 231 -42.00 -29.75 -46.91
C MET A 231 -41.82 -28.90 -45.62
N ASP A 232 -41.83 -27.57 -45.59
CA ASP A 232 -41.76 -26.43 -46.54
C ASP A 232 -41.29 -25.20 -45.72
N VAL A 233 -40.82 -24.14 -46.39
CA VAL A 233 -40.16 -22.96 -45.83
C VAL A 233 -41.18 -21.85 -45.55
N THR A 234 -42.08 -22.05 -44.59
CA THR A 234 -43.00 -20.99 -44.10
C THR A 234 -43.40 -21.19 -42.65
N ASP A 235 -42.45 -21.06 -41.71
CA ASP A 235 -42.77 -20.59 -40.35
C ASP A 235 -41.61 -19.83 -39.68
N ARG A 236 -40.85 -19.10 -40.51
CA ARG A 236 -40.02 -18.00 -40.04
C ARG A 236 -40.98 -16.84 -39.77
N PHE A 237 -41.18 -16.52 -38.48
CA PHE A 237 -42.00 -15.44 -37.89
C PHE A 237 -43.28 -15.91 -37.16
N SER A 238 -43.15 -16.67 -36.07
CA SER A 238 -43.81 -16.35 -34.79
C SER A 238 -43.41 -17.33 -33.67
N MET A 239 -42.28 -17.10 -33.01
CA MET A 239 -42.10 -17.48 -31.60
C MET A 239 -41.27 -16.38 -30.93
N HIS A 240 -41.98 -15.30 -30.59
CA HIS A 240 -41.49 -14.30 -29.66
C HIS A 240 -41.40 -14.93 -28.27
N LEU A 241 -40.22 -14.75 -27.66
CA LEU A 241 -40.05 -14.46 -26.24
C LEU A 241 -40.94 -15.25 -25.25
N SER A 242 -40.44 -16.39 -24.81
CA SER A 242 -40.75 -16.90 -23.47
C SER A 242 -39.63 -17.83 -23.03
N ASN A 243 -38.65 -17.28 -22.30
CA ASN A 243 -37.85 -17.98 -21.29
C ASN A 243 -36.83 -17.00 -20.68
N PHE A 244 -37.33 -16.09 -19.86
CA PHE A 244 -36.54 -15.46 -18.80
C PHE A 244 -37.43 -15.31 -17.56
N ASP A 245 -36.83 -15.66 -16.43
CA ASP A 245 -37.23 -15.51 -15.04
C ASP A 245 -38.37 -16.35 -14.45
N CYS A 246 -38.00 -17.20 -13.48
CA CYS A 246 -38.89 -17.70 -12.44
C CYS A 246 -38.24 -17.44 -11.07
N SER A 247 -38.48 -16.25 -10.52
CA SER A 247 -38.47 -16.01 -9.08
C SER A 247 -39.91 -15.96 -8.60
N SER A 248 -40.28 -16.74 -7.59
CA SER A 248 -41.39 -16.39 -6.69
C SER A 248 -41.23 -17.07 -5.31
N PRO A 249 -41.51 -16.33 -4.22
CA PRO A 249 -41.30 -16.76 -2.84
C PRO A 249 -42.53 -17.46 -2.24
N VAL A 250 -42.30 -18.22 -1.16
CA VAL A 250 -43.33 -18.89 -0.35
C VAL A 250 -43.95 -17.92 0.65
N THR A 251 -45.28 -17.96 0.81
CA THR A 251 -46.07 -17.34 1.90
C THR A 251 -47.14 -18.33 2.35
N ILE A 252 -47.65 -18.19 3.60
CA ILE A 252 -49.02 -18.46 4.16
C ILE A 252 -48.88 -18.90 5.66
N PRO A 253 -49.70 -18.48 6.68
CA PRO A 253 -50.39 -17.20 6.95
C PRO A 253 -50.66 -16.81 8.47
N HIS A 254 -51.14 -15.58 8.67
CA HIS A 254 -52.19 -15.03 9.58
C HIS A 254 -52.27 -15.13 11.14
N GLY A 255 -52.47 -13.93 11.72
CA GLY A 255 -53.41 -13.54 12.81
C GLY A 255 -52.81 -12.50 13.78
N ASP A 256 -53.37 -11.35 14.17
CA ASP A 256 -54.62 -10.60 13.92
C ASP A 256 -54.46 -9.20 14.58
N GLY A 257 -55.13 -8.17 14.02
CA GLY A 257 -55.57 -6.88 14.63
C GLY A 257 -54.55 -5.88 15.21
N THR A 258 -54.67 -4.55 15.11
CA THR A 258 -55.69 -3.63 14.56
C THR A 258 -55.11 -2.20 14.56
N ASP A 259 -55.48 -1.44 13.52
CA ASP A 259 -55.81 0.00 13.45
C ASP A 259 -54.88 1.13 13.95
N GLY A 260 -54.54 2.03 13.02
CA GLY A 260 -54.53 3.49 13.28
C GLY A 260 -53.47 4.32 12.51
N PRO A 261 -53.78 5.52 11.95
CA PRO A 261 -53.13 6.06 10.75
C PRO A 261 -52.15 7.26 11.01
N PRO A 262 -51.53 7.87 9.96
CA PRO A 262 -50.18 8.47 10.00
C PRO A 262 -50.12 10.02 9.92
N CYS A 263 -48.90 10.55 9.66
CA CYS A 263 -48.48 11.94 9.32
C CYS A 263 -48.00 12.76 10.52
N THR A 264 -46.91 13.57 10.55
CA THR A 264 -45.95 14.16 9.58
C THR A 264 -44.79 14.80 10.41
N PRO A 265 -43.69 15.30 9.83
CA PRO A 265 -42.44 15.63 10.55
C PRO A 265 -42.43 17.06 11.13
N CYS A 266 -41.76 17.24 12.28
CA CYS A 266 -41.51 18.55 12.89
C CYS A 266 -40.02 18.94 12.80
N THR A 267 -39.80 20.09 12.17
CA THR A 267 -38.58 20.93 12.14
C THR A 267 -38.23 21.48 13.55
N PRO A 268 -36.99 21.96 13.80
CA PRO A 268 -36.48 22.29 15.13
C PRO A 268 -36.78 23.76 15.51
N PRO A 269 -36.68 24.14 16.80
CA PRO A 269 -36.75 25.54 17.20
C PRO A 269 -35.36 26.20 17.28
N HIS A 270 -35.36 27.47 16.90
CA HIS A 270 -34.33 28.49 17.07
C HIS A 270 -34.67 29.35 18.30
N ASP A 271 -33.66 30.07 18.84
CA ASP A 271 -33.70 31.17 19.84
C ASP A 271 -34.00 30.81 21.32
N GLU A 272 -33.44 31.45 22.35
CA GLU A 272 -32.72 32.73 22.49
C GLU A 272 -31.93 32.76 23.82
N ARG A 273 -30.85 33.56 23.85
CA ARG A 273 -30.20 34.31 24.96
C ARG A 273 -30.44 33.91 26.44
N GLU A 274 -29.33 33.73 27.16
CA GLU A 274 -28.80 34.65 28.20
C GLU A 274 -27.29 34.43 28.39
#